data_AF-A0A3D3TG16-F1
#
_entry.id   AF-A0A3D3TG16-F1
#
_cell.length_a   1.000
_cell.length_b   1.000
_cell.length_c   1.000
_cell.angle_alpha   90.00
_cell.angle_beta   90.00
_cell.angle_gamma   90.00
#
_symmetry.space_group_name_H-M   'P 1'
#
loop_
_entity.id
_entity.type
_entity.pdbx_description
1 polymer ?
#
loop_
_entity_poly.entity_id
_entity_poly.type
_entity_poly.pdbx_seq_one_letter_code
_entity_poly.pdbx_strand_id
1 'polypeptide(L)' 'MKFNVSKMKYVILLSLIFLWSCSGNKQPAKDINETANHTLYSIKYAKGFSVNISDEYKEITVRNPWDTTKILKKYILVDK' A
#
# COMPACT_ATOMS: atom_id res chain seq x y z
N MET A 1 -6.28 -5.07 -48.95
CA MET A 1 -6.10 -5.88 -47.72
C MET A 1 -7.47 -6.18 -47.13
N LYS A 2 -8.04 -7.37 -47.38
CA LYS A 2 -9.39 -7.74 -46.91
C LYS A 2 -9.29 -8.17 -45.44
N PHE A 3 -9.62 -7.27 -44.51
CA PHE A 3 -9.69 -7.59 -43.09
C PHE A 3 -10.83 -8.58 -42.86
N ASN A 4 -10.48 -9.77 -42.37
CA ASN A 4 -11.43 -10.86 -42.19
C ASN A 4 -12.22 -10.62 -40.89
N VAL A 5 -13.42 -10.03 -41.04
CA VAL A 5 -14.28 -9.56 -39.94
C VAL A 5 -14.58 -10.65 -38.91
N SER A 6 -14.60 -11.93 -39.32
CA SER A 6 -14.73 -13.09 -38.42
C SER A 6 -13.60 -13.15 -37.40
N LYS A 7 -12.34 -12.98 -37.83
CA LYS A 7 -11.16 -13.02 -36.94
C LYS A 7 -11.08 -11.81 -36.02
N MET A 8 -11.53 -10.64 -36.49
CA MET A 8 -11.59 -9.40 -35.68
C MET A 8 -12.56 -9.52 -34.50
N LYS A 9 -13.65 -10.28 -34.63
CA LYS A 9 -14.59 -10.52 -33.50
C LYS A 9 -13.91 -11.25 -32.34
N TYR A 10 -13.09 -12.25 -32.62
CA TYR A 10 -12.37 -13.00 -31.58
C TYR A 10 -11.29 -12.14 -30.90
N VAL A 11 -10.62 -11.25 -31.63
CA VAL A 11 -9.64 -10.31 -31.07
C VAL A 11 -10.32 -9.29 -30.13
N ILE A 12 -11.48 -8.77 -30.53
CA ILE A 12 -12.27 -7.84 -29.70
C ILE A 12 -12.79 -8.55 -28.45
N LEU A 13 -13.30 -9.79 -28.59
CA LEU A 13 -13.77 -10.60 -27.46
C LEU A 13 -12.64 -10.90 -26.45
N LEU A 14 -11.44 -11.24 -26.95
CA LEU A 14 -10.28 -11.51 -26.11
C LEU A 14 -9.80 -10.25 -25.36
N SER A 15 -9.81 -9.09 -26.01
CA SER A 15 -9.46 -7.80 -25.40
C SER A 15 -10.39 -7.43 -24.24
N LEU A 16 -11.70 -7.71 -24.39
CA LEU A 16 -12.71 -7.39 -23.37
C LEU A 16 -12.54 -8.17 -22.06
N ILE A 17 -12.03 -9.41 -22.13
CA ILE A 17 -11.79 -10.26 -20.95
C ILE A 17 -10.62 -9.71 -20.11
N PHE A 18 -9.57 -9.17 -20.74
CA PHE A 18 -8.43 -8.60 -20.03
C PHE A 18 -8.79 -7.33 -19.23
N LEU A 19 -9.80 -6.57 -19.68
CA LEU A 19 -10.25 -5.34 -19.03
C LEU A 19 -11.03 -5.58 -17.72
N TRP A 20 -11.53 -6.80 -17.47
CA TRP A 20 -12.27 -7.13 -16.25
C TRP A 20 -11.40 -7.58 -15.07
N SER A 21 -10.08 -7.79 -15.28
CA SER A 21 -9.18 -8.18 -14.18
C SER A 21 -8.75 -7.01 -13.27
N CYS A 22 -9.24 -5.80 -13.52
CA CYS A 22 -8.99 -4.61 -12.69
C CYS A 22 -10.15 -4.30 -11.73
N SER A 23 -10.67 -5.30 -11.00
CA SER A 23 -11.43 -5.03 -9.77
C SER A 23 -10.46 -5.08 -8.60
N GLY A 24 -9.75 -3.97 -8.38
CA GLY A 24 -8.87 -3.80 -7.23
C GLY A 24 -9.70 -3.85 -5.94
N ASN A 25 -9.51 -4.90 -5.14
CA ASN A 25 -10.01 -4.97 -3.78
C ASN A 25 -9.59 -3.71 -3.02
N LYS A 26 -10.53 -2.80 -2.78
CA LYS A 26 -10.35 -1.68 -1.85
C LYS A 26 -10.27 -2.30 -0.46
N GLN A 27 -9.06 -2.43 0.07
CA GLN A 27 -8.86 -2.81 1.47
C GLN A 27 -9.61 -1.80 2.35
N PRO A 28 -10.36 -2.25 3.37
CA PRO A 28 -11.09 -1.35 4.24
C PRO A 28 -10.10 -0.37 4.89
N ALA A 29 -10.44 0.92 4.82
CA ALA A 29 -9.76 1.95 5.58
C ALA A 29 -9.78 1.52 7.04
N LYS A 30 -8.61 1.25 7.60
CA LYS A 30 -8.45 1.02 9.02
C LYS A 30 -8.67 2.38 9.68
N ASP A 31 -9.85 2.56 10.29
CA ASP A 31 -10.15 3.68 11.18
C ASP A 31 -9.00 3.87 12.17
N ILE A 32 -8.29 4.98 12.02
CA ILE A 32 -7.30 5.45 12.98
C ILE A 32 -8.10 6.36 13.89
N ASN A 33 -8.49 5.83 15.05
CA ASN A 33 -9.07 6.64 16.11
C ASN A 33 -8.14 7.83 16.40
N GLU A 34 -8.69 9.02 16.23
CA GLU A 34 -8.14 10.30 16.68
C GLU A 34 -7.74 10.20 18.15
N THR A 35 -6.44 10.34 18.46
CA THR A 35 -5.94 10.98 19.69
C THR A 35 -4.43 11.24 19.50
N ALA A 36 -4.04 12.47 19.85
CA ALA A 36 -2.68 13.00 19.88
C ALA A 36 -2.13 13.54 18.55
N ASN A 37 -1.47 14.70 18.63
CA ASN A 37 -0.91 15.56 17.58
C ASN A 37 0.20 14.88 16.76
N HIS A 38 -0.06 13.70 16.23
CA HIS A 38 0.88 12.85 15.55
C HIS A 38 0.30 12.54 14.17
N THR A 39 0.90 13.11 13.14
CA THR A 39 0.50 12.79 11.77
C THR A 39 0.91 11.35 11.49
N LEU A 40 -0.06 10.43 11.51
CA LEU A 40 0.20 9.02 11.30
C LEU A 40 0.52 8.81 9.81
N TYR A 41 1.81 8.75 9.49
CA TYR A 41 2.28 8.60 8.12
C TYR A 41 1.96 7.20 7.59
N SER A 42 1.18 7.14 6.51
CA SER A 42 0.74 5.86 5.93
C SER A 42 1.81 5.26 5.01
N ILE A 43 2.29 4.07 5.37
CA ILE A 43 3.31 3.33 4.64
C ILE A 43 2.65 2.27 3.74
N LYS A 44 2.86 2.34 2.42
CA LYS A 44 2.23 1.42 1.46
C LYS A 44 2.92 0.05 1.31
N TYR A 45 4.24 0.00 1.45
CA TYR A 45 5.02 -1.19 1.06
C TYR A 45 5.84 -1.82 2.20
N ALA A 46 6.18 -1.06 3.25
CA ALA A 46 7.01 -1.57 4.34
C ALA A 46 6.15 -2.07 5.52
N LYS A 47 5.71 -3.33 5.43
CA LYS A 47 4.99 -4.02 6.52
C LYS A 47 5.90 -4.19 7.73
N GLY A 48 5.36 -3.99 8.92
CA GLY A 48 6.12 -4.08 10.17
C GLY A 48 6.92 -2.82 10.50
N PHE A 49 6.83 -1.77 9.67
CA PHE A 49 7.35 -0.44 9.97
C PHE A 49 6.23 0.47 10.44
N SER A 50 6.53 1.36 11.38
CA SER A 50 5.61 2.41 11.82
C SER A 50 6.41 3.69 11.98
N VAL A 51 5.94 4.77 11.35
CA VAL A 51 6.55 6.08 11.43
C VAL A 51 5.60 6.98 12.20
N ASN A 52 6.14 7.60 13.23
CA ASN A 52 5.44 8.60 14.02
C ASN A 52 6.16 9.94 13.84
N ILE A 53 5.44 10.94 13.33
CA ILE A 53 5.98 12.27 13.06
C ILE A 53 5.48 13.20 14.15
N SER A 54 6.42 13.79 14.87
CA SER A 54 6.21 14.87 15.83
C SER A 54 6.93 16.12 15.34
N ASP A 55 6.67 17.27 15.97
CA ASP A 55 7.24 18.55 15.55
C ASP A 55 8.77 18.62 15.72
N GLU A 56 9.33 17.90 16.68
CA GLU A 56 10.75 17.95 17.03
C GLU A 56 11.59 16.82 16.39
N TYR A 57 10.98 15.66 16.13
CA TYR A 57 11.68 14.48 15.64
C TYR A 57 10.72 13.50 14.96
N LYS A 58 11.29 12.59 14.17
CA LYS A 58 10.56 11.47 13.57
C LYS A 58 10.99 10.17 14.22
N GLU A 59 10.03 9.44 14.76
CA GLU A 59 10.24 8.14 15.35
C GLU A 59 9.93 7.04 14.34
N ILE A 60 10.84 6.08 14.17
CA ILE A 60 10.65 4.90 13.34
C ILE A 60 10.74 3.65 14.22
N THR A 61 9.67 2.86 14.24
CA THR A 61 9.62 1.56 14.89
C THR A 61 9.65 0.45 13.86
N VAL A 62 10.54 -0.53 14.07
CA VAL A 62 10.69 -1.73 13.25
C VAL A 62 10.27 -2.94 14.08
N ARG A 63 9.28 -3.69 13.62
CA ARG A 63 8.83 -4.95 14.25
C ARG A 63 9.70 -6.12 13.81
N ASN A 64 9.81 -7.10 14.70
CA ASN A 64 10.51 -8.34 14.40
C ASN A 64 9.72 -9.13 13.33
N PRO A 65 10.36 -9.58 12.23
CA PRO A 65 9.68 -10.29 11.15
C PRO A 65 9.30 -11.74 11.51
N TRP A 66 9.98 -12.35 12.48
CA TRP A 66 9.70 -13.70 12.98
C TRP A 66 8.68 -13.70 14.12
N ASP A 67 8.56 -12.60 14.88
CA ASP A 67 7.58 -12.41 15.94
C ASP A 67 7.05 -10.96 15.92
N THR A 68 5.89 -10.75 15.29
CA THR A 68 5.34 -9.41 15.04
C THR A 68 4.87 -8.69 16.30
N THR A 69 4.78 -9.40 17.43
CA THR A 69 4.44 -8.81 18.74
C THR A 69 5.63 -8.06 19.33
N LYS A 70 6.85 -8.41 18.93
CA LYS A 70 8.09 -7.85 19.44
C LYS A 70 8.60 -6.71 18.55
N ILE A 71 9.08 -5.66 19.21
CA ILE A 71 9.83 -4.59 18.54
C ILE A 71 11.26 -5.10 18.33
N LEU A 72 11.74 -4.99 17.10
CA LEU A 72 13.12 -5.30 16.74
C LEU A 72 14.03 -4.10 17.04
N LYS A 73 13.63 -2.91 16.59
CA LYS A 73 14.40 -1.69 16.80
C LYS A 73 13.55 -0.43 16.75
N LYS A 74 14.03 0.62 17.42
CA LYS A 74 13.43 1.95 17.45
C LYS A 74 14.48 3.00 17.11
N TYR A 75 14.14 3.94 16.23
CA TYR A 75 15.01 5.01 15.78
C TYR A 75 14.35 6.36 16.01
N ILE A 76 15.16 7.36 16.39
CA ILE A 76 14.77 8.76 16.48
C ILE A 76 15.59 9.52 15.46
N LEU A 77 14.93 10.12 14.48
CA LEU A 77 15.53 10.95 13.46
C LEU A 77 15.34 12.40 13.85
N VAL A 78 16.46 13.11 13.99
CA VAL A 78 16.52 14.55 14.28
C VAL A 78 17.24 15.21 13.11
N ASP A 79 16.79 16.41 12.71
CA ASP A 79 17.47 17.19 11.70
C ASP A 79 18.85 17.65 12.23
N LYS A 80 19.82 17.78 11.32
CA LYS A 80 21.23 18.07 11.65
C LYS A 80 21.45 19.55 11.95
#